data_AF-A0A1G0RK49-F1
#
_entry.id   AF-A0A1G0RK49-F1
#
_cell.length_a   1.000
_cell.length_b   1.000
_cell.length_c   1.000
_cell.angle_alpha   90.00
_cell.angle_beta   90.00
_cell.angle_gamma   90.00
#
_symmetry.space_group_name_H-M   'P 1'
#
loop_
_entity.id
_entity.type
_entity.pdbx_description
1 polymer ?
#
loop_
_entity_poly.entity_id
_entity_poly.type
_entity_poly.pdbx_seq_one_letter_code
_entity_poly.pdbx_strand_id
1 'polypeptide(L)'
;MNFEKQAELFKLLSNPIRLQIIDILNKNETSLDELTKIIGIRKPNTSQHLAVLKYTKIITSRRGGKRTFYRLVNLRLKKLLEAIAT
;
A
#
# COMPACT_ATOMS: atom_id res chain seq x y z
N MET A 1 -0.59 6.33 25.28
CA MET A 1 -0.59 6.39 23.80
C MET A 1 0.86 6.22 23.35
N ASN A 2 1.19 5.38 22.37
CA ASN A 2 2.57 5.23 21.88
C ASN A 2 2.71 6.12 20.63
N PHE A 3 3.26 7.31 20.84
CA PHE A 3 3.36 8.34 19.79
C PHE A 3 4.46 8.03 18.78
N GLU A 4 5.49 7.26 19.16
CA GLU A 4 6.56 6.84 18.26
C GLU A 4 6.02 5.96 17.13
N LYS A 5 5.22 4.93 17.46
CA LYS A 5 4.57 4.05 16.47
C LYS A 5 3.60 4.81 15.57
N GLN A 6 2.92 5.82 16.11
CA GLN A 6 2.03 6.67 15.32
C GLN A 6 2.81 7.54 14.34
N ALA A 7 3.92 8.15 14.78
CA ALA A 7 4.80 8.93 13.92
C ALA A 7 5.44 8.07 12.82
N GLU A 8 5.84 6.82 13.12
CA GLU A 8 6.32 5.86 12.12
C GLU A 8 5.26 5.57 11.06
N LEU A 9 4.00 5.34 11.49
CA LEU A 9 2.89 5.16 10.57
C LEU A 9 2.67 6.41 9.70
N PHE A 10 2.67 7.61 10.28
CA PHE A 10 2.50 8.83 9.49
C PHE A 10 3.67 9.06 8.52
N LYS A 11 4.90 8.79 8.92
CA LYS A 11 6.08 8.81 8.03
C LYS A 11 5.96 7.80 6.89
N LEU A 12 5.27 6.69 7.12
CA LEU A 12 4.94 5.73 6.08
C LEU A 12 3.82 6.24 5.16
N LEU A 13 2.81 6.91 5.69
CA LEU A 13 1.69 7.42 4.89
C LEU A 13 2.03 8.72 4.14
N SER A 14 3.05 9.48 4.57
CA SER A 14 3.41 10.78 3.98
C SER A 14 4.09 10.72 2.60
N ASN A 15 4.12 9.56 1.94
CA ASN A 15 4.64 9.44 0.58
C ASN A 15 3.48 9.27 -0.41
N PRO A 16 3.38 10.12 -1.45
CA PRO A 16 2.25 10.12 -2.37
C PRO A 16 2.08 8.82 -3.14
N ILE A 17 3.18 8.17 -3.55
CA ILE A 17 3.13 6.89 -4.26
C ILE A 17 2.57 5.79 -3.37
N ARG A 18 2.97 5.75 -2.08
CA ARG A 18 2.41 4.77 -1.13
C ARG A 18 0.91 5.01 -0.92
N LEU A 19 0.46 6.26 -0.84
CA LEU A 19 -0.97 6.56 -0.74
C LEU A 19 -1.74 6.10 -1.98
N GLN A 20 -1.21 6.34 -3.19
CA GLN A 20 -1.82 5.85 -4.43
C GLN A 20 -1.91 4.31 -4.46
N ILE A 21 -0.82 3.61 -4.10
CA ILE A 21 -0.84 2.13 -3.98
C ILE A 21 -1.93 1.70 -3.00
N ILE A 22 -1.99 2.33 -1.83
CA ILE A 22 -2.97 1.97 -0.80
C ILE A 22 -4.40 2.23 -1.28
N ASP A 23 -4.69 3.35 -1.96
CA ASP A 23 -6.01 3.66 -2.51
C ASP A 23 -6.45 2.62 -3.56
N ILE A 24 -5.56 2.25 -4.48
CA ILE A 24 -5.81 1.20 -5.48
C ILE A 24 -6.12 -0.13 -4.77
N LEU A 25 -5.29 -0.51 -3.78
CA LEU A 25 -5.42 -1.76 -3.04
C LEU A 25 -6.58 -1.79 -2.03
N ASN A 26 -7.15 -0.62 -1.69
CA ASN A 26 -8.37 -0.52 -0.88
C ASN A 26 -9.61 -0.94 -1.69
N LYS A 27 -9.58 -0.72 -3.01
CA LYS A 27 -10.66 -1.04 -3.94
C LYS A 27 -10.58 -2.50 -4.38
N ASN A 28 -9.42 -2.94 -4.85
CA ASN A 28 -9.24 -4.28 -5.40
C ASN A 28 -7.83 -4.83 -5.14
N GLU A 29 -7.72 -6.16 -5.08
CA GLU A 29 -6.39 -6.78 -5.13
C GLU A 29 -5.76 -6.56 -6.52
N THR A 30 -4.47 -6.19 -6.55
CA THR A 30 -3.80 -5.74 -7.79
C THR A 30 -2.38 -6.30 -7.84
N SER A 31 -1.90 -6.68 -9.03
CA SER A 31 -0.53 -7.19 -9.22
C SER A 31 0.52 -6.07 -9.32
N LEU A 32 1.80 -6.44 -9.16
CA LEU A 32 2.92 -5.49 -9.33
C LEU A 32 2.93 -4.82 -10.71
N ASP A 33 2.67 -5.59 -11.77
CA ASP A 33 2.70 -5.08 -13.14
C ASP A 33 1.55 -4.09 -13.40
N GLU A 34 0.35 -4.40 -12.90
CA GLU A 34 -0.80 -3.49 -12.96
C GLU A 34 -0.57 -2.22 -12.15
N LEU A 35 -0.07 -2.32 -10.91
CA LEU A 35 0.26 -1.16 -10.08
C LEU A 35 1.30 -0.27 -10.77
N THR A 36 2.34 -0.86 -11.35
CA THR A 36 3.38 -0.14 -12.08
C THR A 36 2.79 0.61 -13.28
N LYS A 37 1.89 -0.04 -14.03
CA LYS A 37 1.20 0.57 -15.17
C LYS A 37 0.27 1.71 -14.75
N ILE A 38 -0.52 1.53 -13.69
CA ILE A 38 -1.49 2.53 -13.21
C ILE A 38 -0.78 3.77 -12.66
N ILE A 39 0.28 3.57 -11.87
CA ILE A 39 0.99 4.66 -11.18
C ILE A 39 1.98 5.37 -12.13
N GLY A 40 2.46 4.70 -13.17
CA GLY A 40 3.37 5.30 -14.16
C GLY A 40 4.80 5.46 -13.67
N ILE A 41 5.25 4.63 -12.71
CA ILE A 41 6.63 4.61 -12.22
C ILE A 41 7.37 3.35 -12.66
N ARG A 42 8.69 3.33 -12.51
CA ARG A 42 9.50 2.14 -12.83
C ARG A 42 9.19 1.00 -11.87
N LYS A 43 9.15 -0.23 -12.40
CA LYS A 43 8.87 -1.46 -11.63
C LYS A 43 9.74 -1.64 -10.37
N PRO A 44 11.05 -1.36 -10.36
CA PRO A 44 11.86 -1.42 -9.13
C PRO A 44 11.34 -0.49 -8.03
N ASN A 45 10.89 0.71 -8.39
CA ASN A 45 10.35 1.68 -7.44
C ASN A 45 9.01 1.20 -6.86
N THR A 46 8.10 0.69 -7.70
CA THR A 46 6.84 0.07 -7.24
C THR A 46 7.11 -1.08 -6.26
N SER A 47 8.06 -1.95 -6.61
CA SER A 47 8.45 -3.10 -5.78
C SER A 47 9.00 -2.64 -4.41
N GLN A 48 9.83 -1.59 -4.40
CA GLN A 48 10.36 -1.03 -3.16
C GLN A 48 9.24 -0.51 -2.25
N HIS A 49 8.27 0.24 -2.79
CA HIS A 49 7.12 0.71 -2.01
C HIS A 49 6.30 -0.44 -1.45
N LEU A 50 6.03 -1.47 -2.26
CA LEU A 50 5.30 -2.67 -1.82
C LEU A 50 6.05 -3.44 -0.74
N ALA A 51 7.37 -3.54 -0.81
CA ALA A 51 8.19 -4.17 0.22
C ALA A 51 8.04 -3.46 1.57
N VAL A 52 8.11 -2.13 1.57
CA VAL A 52 7.94 -1.32 2.79
C VAL A 52 6.52 -1.45 3.35
N LEU A 53 5.49 -1.39 2.50
CA LEU A 53 4.09 -1.55 2.93
C LEU A 53 3.78 -2.95 3.45
N LYS A 54 4.43 -3.98 2.89
CA LYS A 54 4.30 -5.37 3.35
C LYS A 54 5.02 -5.60 4.67
N TYR A 55 6.23 -5.05 4.82
CA TYR A 55 7.01 -5.13 6.07
C TYR A 55 6.25 -4.51 7.25
N THR A 56 5.58 -3.38 7.00
CA THR A 56 4.73 -2.69 7.99
C THR A 56 3.34 -3.31 8.18
N LYS A 57 3.07 -4.46 7.54
CA LYS A 57 1.80 -5.21 7.61
C LYS A 57 0.57 -4.41 7.19
N ILE A 58 0.73 -3.38 6.36
CA ILE A 58 -0.39 -2.64 5.78
C ILE A 58 -1.05 -3.45 4.67
N ILE A 59 -0.21 -4.09 3.86
CA ILE A 59 -0.65 -4.96 2.76
C ILE A 59 -0.18 -6.40 3.00
N THR A 60 -0.86 -7.33 2.35
CA THR A 60 -0.37 -8.70 2.17
C THR A 60 -0.27 -9.03 0.69
N SER A 61 0.30 -10.19 0.39
CA SER A 61 0.42 -10.71 -0.97
C SER A 61 0.02 -12.17 -1.05
N ARG A 62 -0.61 -12.56 -2.16
CA ARG A 62 -0.86 -13.97 -2.51
C ARG A 62 -0.34 -14.27 -3.91
N ARG A 63 0.00 -15.53 -4.18
CA ARG A 63 0.29 -15.98 -5.56
C ARG A 63 -1.02 -16.34 -6.27
N GLY A 64 -1.12 -15.95 -7.54
CA GLY A 64 -2.21 -16.30 -8.45
C GLY A 64 -1.61 -16.71 -9.79
N GLY A 65 -1.45 -18.02 -10.00
CA GLY A 65 -0.68 -18.55 -11.13
C GLY A 65 0.76 -18.03 -11.13
N LYS A 66 1.16 -17.37 -12.21
CA LYS A 66 2.51 -16.78 -12.37
C LYS A 66 2.65 -15.38 -11.75
N ARG A 67 1.56 -14.76 -11.30
CA ARG A 67 1.57 -13.38 -10.75
C ARG A 67 1.45 -13.37 -9.23
N THR A 68 1.94 -12.30 -8.63
CA THR A 68 1.72 -11.97 -7.22
C THR A 68 0.75 -10.82 -7.13
N PHE A 69 -0.33 -11.00 -6.38
CA PHE A 69 -1.36 -10.01 -6.12
C PHE A 69 -1.21 -9.47 -4.71
N TYR A 70 -1.40 -8.16 -4.56
CA TYR A 70 -1.34 -7.45 -3.29
C TYR A 70 -2.74 -6.99 -2.90
N ARG A 71 -3.01 -6.89 -1.59
CA ARG A 71 -4.27 -6.35 -1.06
C ARG A 71 -4.05 -5.64 0.26
N LEU A 72 -4.88 -4.64 0.55
CA LEU A 72 -4.90 -3.98 1.86
C LEU A 72 -5.42 -4.95 2.94
N VAL A 73 -4.80 -4.95 4.12
CA VAL A 73 -5.23 -5.78 5.27
C VAL A 73 -5.43 -4.99 6.57
N ASN A 74 -4.95 -3.75 6.63
CA ASN A 74 -5.08 -2.93 7.83
C ASN A 74 -6.44 -2.20 7.86
N LEU A 75 -7.40 -2.78 8.60
CA LEU A 75 -8.75 -2.21 8.76
C LEU A 75 -8.77 -0.83 9.41
N ARG A 76 -7.83 -0.52 10.31
CA ARG A 76 -7.75 0.82 10.94
C ARG A 76 -7.32 1.87 9.94
N LEU A 77 -6.37 1.53 9.08
CA LEU A 77 -5.92 2.41 8.01
C LEU A 77 -7.04 2.65 6.99
N LYS A 78 -7.80 1.62 6.64
CA LYS A 78 -8.97 1.77 5.76
C LYS A 78 -9.94 2.82 6.30
N LYS A 79 -10.32 2.73 7.58
CA LYS A 79 -11.18 3.71 8.25
C LYS A 79 -10.57 5.11 8.26
N LEU A 80 -9.26 5.23 8.51
CA LEU A 80 -8.56 6.51 8.49
C LEU A 80 -8.62 7.16 7.11
N LEU A 81 -8.36 6.40 6.05
CA LEU A 81 -8.39 6.88 4.67
C LEU A 81 -9.79 7.29 4.24
N GLU A 82 -10.82 6.53 4.62
CA GLU A 82 -12.22 6.90 4.40
C GLU A 82 -12.59 8.22 5.10
N ALA A 83 -12.04 8.48 6.29
CA ALA A 83 -12.32 9.69 7.05
C ALA A 83 -11.61 10.95 6.52
N ILE A 84 -10.50 10.80 5.79
CA ILE A 84 -9.71 11.93 5.25
C ILE A 84 -9.79 12.05 3.73
N ALA A 85 -10.48 11.12 3.06
CA ALA A 85 -10.71 11.19 1.63
C ALA A 85 -11.43 12.52 1.33
N THR A 86 -10.77 13.38 0.54
CA THR A 86 -11.26 14.69 0.11
C THR A 86 -11.63 14.63 -1.35
#